data_AF-A0A6G3ZMK6-F1
#
_entry.id   AF-A0A6G3ZMK6-F1
#
_cell.length_a   1.000
_cell.length_b   1.000
_cell.length_c   1.000
_cell.angle_alpha   90.00
_cell.angle_beta   90.00
_cell.angle_gamma   90.00
#
_symmetry.space_group_name_H-M   'P 1'
#
loop_
_entity.id
_entity.type
_entity.pdbx_description
1 polymer ?
#
loop_
_entity_poly.entity_id
_entity_poly.type
_entity_poly.pdbx_seq_one_letter_code
_entity_poly.pdbx_strand_id
1 'polypeptide(L)'
;MVNAFWLDRDLDQTARWLVDRHVLSSVLENAMVLTTAVQSNGYAEGDPETREDLYFSHADHPLTRWAAAHPDNWEYLHDYTEAAHDEWRYRWNHPPEETHGSWATVESLDRDEISALDWPGEPSDPPQVTGQWHADDYVEAYRLYYANEKRHLFEWSGDRTAPPWLDDYRRDSP
;
A
#
# COMPACT_ATOMS: atom_id res chain seq x y z
N MET A 1 -3.16 10.92 5.43
CA MET A 1 -2.96 9.65 6.17
C MET A 1 -2.49 8.66 5.13
N VAL A 2 -1.60 7.73 5.48
CA VAL A 2 -1.00 6.78 4.54
C VAL A 2 -1.18 5.39 5.11
N ASN A 3 -1.70 4.45 4.34
CA ASN A 3 -1.91 3.08 4.81
C ASN A 3 -1.89 2.04 3.66
N ALA A 4 -1.41 0.84 3.98
CA ALA A 4 -1.59 -0.36 3.16
C ALA A 4 -2.47 -1.33 3.96
N PHE A 5 -3.67 -1.63 3.45
CA PHE A 5 -4.65 -2.44 4.16
C PHE A 5 -4.39 -3.92 3.91
N TRP A 6 -3.60 -4.55 4.76
CA TRP A 6 -3.22 -5.96 4.63
C TRP A 6 -4.38 -6.92 4.99
N LEU A 7 -5.35 -7.10 4.09
CA LEU A 7 -6.57 -7.87 4.35
C LEU A 7 -6.42 -9.39 4.13
N ASP A 8 -5.37 -9.79 3.44
CA ASP A 8 -4.94 -11.17 3.22
C ASP A 8 -3.42 -11.25 3.06
N ARG A 9 -2.87 -12.46 2.99
CA ARG A 9 -1.46 -12.69 2.61
C ARG A 9 -1.31 -12.69 1.08
N ASP A 10 -2.36 -13.06 0.36
CA ASP A 10 -2.47 -12.90 -1.09
C ASP A 10 -2.83 -11.44 -1.41
N LEU A 11 -1.95 -10.76 -2.16
CA LEU A 11 -2.08 -9.34 -2.49
C LEU A 11 -3.19 -9.07 -3.51
N ASP A 12 -3.43 -9.98 -4.45
CA ASP A 12 -4.57 -9.89 -5.36
C ASP A 12 -5.87 -10.00 -4.58
N GLN A 13 -5.94 -10.94 -3.63
CA GLN A 13 -7.10 -11.09 -2.77
C GLN A 13 -7.31 -9.88 -1.87
N THR A 14 -6.21 -9.29 -1.37
CA THR A 14 -6.24 -8.04 -0.60
C THR A 14 -6.84 -6.91 -1.41
N ALA A 15 -6.34 -6.66 -2.62
CA ALA A 15 -6.82 -5.62 -3.52
C ALA A 15 -8.32 -5.78 -3.84
N ARG A 16 -8.76 -7.00 -4.13
CA ARG A 16 -10.18 -7.33 -4.36
C ARG A 16 -11.10 -7.03 -3.17
N TRP A 17 -10.57 -7.08 -1.96
CA TRP A 17 -11.32 -6.80 -0.73
C TRP A 17 -11.30 -5.35 -0.29
N LEU A 18 -10.40 -4.52 -0.85
CA LEU A 18 -10.45 -3.08 -0.64
C LEU A 18 -11.82 -2.53 -1.06
N VAL A 19 -12.31 -1.53 -0.33
CA VAL A 19 -13.47 -0.74 -0.74
C VAL A 19 -13.01 0.21 -1.82
N ASP A 20 -13.93 0.69 -2.64
CA ASP A 20 -13.61 1.53 -3.78
C ASP A 20 -12.70 2.72 -3.42
N ARG A 21 -13.02 3.41 -2.32
CA ARG A 21 -12.19 4.54 -1.85
C ARG A 21 -10.77 4.13 -1.49
N HIS A 22 -10.58 2.92 -0.96
CA HIS A 22 -9.25 2.42 -0.58
C HIS A 22 -8.48 1.84 -1.75
N VAL A 23 -9.13 1.36 -2.82
CA VAL A 23 -8.43 1.05 -4.07
C VAL A 23 -7.76 2.32 -4.60
N LEU A 24 -8.54 3.40 -4.75
CA LEU A 24 -8.04 4.70 -5.23
C LEU A 24 -6.95 5.28 -4.31
N SER A 25 -7.18 5.28 -3.00
CA SER A 25 -6.20 5.84 -2.06
C SER A 25 -4.96 4.98 -1.94
N SER A 26 -5.05 3.64 -2.07
CA SER A 26 -3.88 2.76 -1.96
C SER A 26 -2.84 3.05 -3.03
N VAL A 27 -3.25 3.31 -4.27
CA VAL A 27 -2.28 3.60 -5.35
C VAL A 27 -1.54 4.91 -5.06
N LEU A 28 -2.26 5.98 -4.72
CA LEU A 28 -1.64 7.28 -4.41
C LEU A 28 -0.80 7.26 -3.13
N GLU A 29 -1.35 6.75 -2.03
CA GLU A 29 -0.71 6.79 -0.72
C GLU A 29 0.55 5.93 -0.69
N ASN A 30 0.54 4.75 -1.30
CA ASN A 30 1.69 3.87 -1.29
C ASN A 30 2.72 4.23 -2.36
N ALA A 31 2.34 4.88 -3.47
CA ALA A 31 3.31 5.53 -4.33
C ALA A 31 4.13 6.60 -3.57
N MET A 32 3.48 7.43 -2.73
CA MET A 32 4.20 8.38 -1.88
C MET A 32 5.16 7.69 -0.91
N VAL A 33 4.79 6.53 -0.36
CA VAL A 33 5.65 5.75 0.52
C VAL A 33 6.86 5.20 -0.23
N LEU A 34 6.62 4.52 -1.35
CA LEU A 34 7.64 3.83 -2.13
C LEU A 34 8.72 4.81 -2.62
N THR A 35 8.32 5.97 -3.16
CA THR A 35 9.26 6.99 -3.64
C THR A 35 9.99 7.69 -2.50
N THR A 36 9.34 7.87 -1.34
CA THR A 36 10.01 8.44 -0.16
C THR A 36 11.00 7.45 0.45
N ALA A 37 10.69 6.16 0.46
CA ALA A 37 11.55 5.10 0.99
C ALA A 37 12.87 5.01 0.22
N VAL A 38 12.83 4.92 -1.11
CA VAL A 38 14.07 4.85 -1.94
C VAL A 38 14.88 6.13 -1.84
N GLN A 39 14.22 7.30 -1.86
CA GLN A 39 14.90 8.58 -1.68
C GLN A 39 15.57 8.74 -0.31
N SER A 40 15.04 8.07 0.71
CA SER A 40 15.63 8.05 2.07
C SER A 40 16.90 7.19 2.13
N ASN A 41 17.04 6.24 1.20
CA ASN A 41 18.21 5.37 1.05
C ASN A 41 19.20 5.86 -0.04
N GLY A 42 19.05 7.10 -0.52
CA GLY A 42 20.00 7.74 -1.44
C GLY A 42 19.65 7.66 -2.92
N TYR A 43 18.48 7.12 -3.29
CA TYR A 43 18.03 7.11 -4.69
C TYR A 43 18.01 8.54 -5.27
N ALA A 44 18.60 8.69 -6.45
CA ALA A 44 18.73 9.95 -7.18
C ALA A 44 19.38 11.10 -6.36
N GLU A 45 20.22 10.82 -5.34
CA GLU A 45 20.86 11.89 -4.53
C GLU A 45 21.69 12.88 -5.38
N GLY A 46 22.27 12.40 -6.49
CA GLY A 46 23.01 13.22 -7.46
C GLY A 46 22.16 13.82 -8.59
N ASP A 47 20.84 13.58 -8.62
CA ASP A 47 19.93 13.99 -9.68
C ASP A 47 18.69 14.72 -9.12
N PRO A 48 18.78 16.05 -8.90
CA PRO A 48 17.69 16.85 -8.36
C PRO A 48 16.44 16.88 -9.24
N GLU A 49 16.59 16.80 -10.57
CA GLU A 49 15.46 16.84 -11.50
C GLU A 49 14.58 15.60 -11.30
N THR A 50 15.21 14.41 -11.28
CA THR A 50 14.50 13.16 -10.95
C THR A 50 13.82 13.23 -9.58
N ARG A 51 14.46 13.82 -8.56
CA ARG A 51 13.87 13.93 -7.22
C ARG A 51 12.67 14.88 -7.16
N GLU A 52 12.64 15.94 -7.97
CA GLU A 52 11.51 16.87 -8.05
C GLU A 52 10.25 16.22 -8.63
N ASP A 53 10.42 15.22 -9.52
CA ASP A 53 9.32 14.45 -10.11
C ASP A 53 8.77 13.36 -9.17
N LEU A 54 9.50 13.03 -8.09
CA LEU A 54 9.09 12.02 -7.11
C LEU A 54 8.38 12.63 -5.90
N TYR A 55 7.43 11.88 -5.34
CA TYR A 55 6.85 12.27 -4.05
C TYR A 55 7.89 12.09 -2.93
N PHE A 56 7.98 13.09 -2.05
CA PHE A 56 8.71 12.97 -0.79
C PHE A 56 7.81 13.43 0.37
N SER A 57 7.23 12.48 1.09
CA SER A 57 6.25 12.76 2.15
C SER A 57 6.16 11.63 3.15
N HIS A 58 5.69 11.92 4.37
CA HIS A 58 5.50 10.91 5.41
C HIS A 58 6.76 10.07 5.73
N ALA A 59 7.97 10.65 5.62
CA ALA A 59 9.24 9.94 5.83
C ALA A 59 9.32 9.24 7.21
N ASP A 60 8.73 9.85 8.24
CA ASP A 60 8.71 9.30 9.60
C ASP A 60 7.56 8.32 9.87
N HIS A 61 6.69 8.09 8.89
CA HIS A 61 5.53 7.20 9.07
C HIS A 61 5.98 5.74 9.21
N PRO A 62 5.34 4.92 10.06
CA PRO A 62 5.73 3.53 10.26
C PRO A 62 5.83 2.72 8.98
N LEU A 63 4.87 2.90 8.05
CA LEU A 63 4.89 2.22 6.75
C LEU A 63 6.09 2.64 5.89
N THR A 64 6.45 3.92 5.89
CA THR A 64 7.60 4.44 5.15
C THR A 64 8.92 3.96 5.72
N ARG A 65 9.06 3.97 7.04
CA ARG A 65 10.25 3.43 7.70
C ARG A 65 10.40 1.92 7.47
N TRP A 66 9.31 1.18 7.50
CA TRP A 66 9.32 -0.26 7.21
C TRP A 66 9.71 -0.53 5.75
N ALA A 67 9.10 0.17 4.79
CA ALA A 67 9.46 0.07 3.38
C ALA A 67 10.93 0.47 3.14
N ALA A 68 11.41 1.53 3.80
CA ALA A 68 12.80 2.00 3.71
C ALA A 68 13.82 1.10 4.42
N ALA A 69 13.39 0.12 5.22
CA ALA A 69 14.31 -0.68 6.03
C ALA A 69 15.00 -1.79 5.23
N HIS A 70 14.33 -2.37 4.23
CA HIS A 70 14.84 -3.54 3.51
C HIS A 70 14.21 -3.63 2.11
N PRO A 71 14.93 -4.09 1.06
CA PRO A 71 14.38 -4.19 -0.29
C PRO A 71 13.16 -5.10 -0.37
N ASP A 72 13.14 -6.24 0.35
CA ASP A 72 11.97 -7.13 0.37
C ASP A 72 10.72 -6.47 0.94
N ASN A 73 10.86 -5.55 1.91
CA ASN A 73 9.72 -4.80 2.44
C ASN A 73 9.20 -3.80 1.40
N TRP A 74 10.13 -3.12 0.71
CA TRP A 74 9.80 -2.22 -0.39
C TRP A 74 9.09 -2.96 -1.54
N GLU A 75 9.63 -4.11 -1.96
CA GLU A 75 9.06 -4.94 -3.02
C GLU A 75 7.66 -5.45 -2.62
N TYR A 76 7.48 -5.88 -1.37
CA TYR A 76 6.16 -6.31 -0.91
C TYR A 76 5.11 -5.19 -0.94
N LEU A 77 5.50 -3.95 -0.66
CA LEU A 77 4.63 -2.79 -0.82
C LEU A 77 4.42 -2.38 -2.29
N HIS A 78 5.45 -2.54 -3.11
CA HIS A 78 5.37 -2.34 -4.56
C HIS A 78 4.31 -3.27 -5.16
N ASP A 79 4.38 -4.56 -4.85
CA ASP A 79 3.43 -5.57 -5.35
C ASP A 79 2.01 -5.31 -4.83
N TYR A 80 1.86 -4.86 -3.59
CA TYR A 80 0.55 -4.44 -3.06
C TYR A 80 -0.02 -3.26 -3.86
N THR A 81 0.84 -2.31 -4.21
CA THR A 81 0.46 -1.10 -4.95
C THR A 81 0.11 -1.44 -6.40
N GLU A 82 0.83 -2.37 -7.02
CA GLU A 82 0.50 -2.94 -8.33
C GLU A 82 -0.86 -3.64 -8.31
N ALA A 83 -1.11 -4.51 -7.33
CA ALA A 83 -2.39 -5.20 -7.18
C ALA A 83 -3.55 -4.21 -6.99
N ALA A 84 -3.35 -3.12 -6.25
CA ALA A 84 -4.33 -2.05 -6.11
C ALA A 84 -4.56 -1.28 -7.42
N HIS A 85 -3.50 -1.03 -8.19
CA HIS A 85 -3.60 -0.42 -9.52
C HIS A 85 -4.37 -1.31 -10.50
N ASP A 86 -4.12 -2.62 -10.48
CA ASP A 86 -4.82 -3.59 -11.33
C ASP A 86 -6.29 -3.70 -10.98
N GLU A 87 -6.60 -3.68 -9.68
CA GLU A 87 -7.96 -3.61 -9.20
C GLU A 87 -8.65 -2.29 -9.59
N TRP A 88 -7.94 -1.17 -9.59
CA TRP A 88 -8.44 0.09 -10.13
C TRP A 88 -8.79 -0.02 -11.62
N ARG A 89 -7.89 -0.58 -12.43
CA ARG A 89 -8.18 -0.79 -13.86
C ARG A 89 -9.43 -1.63 -14.06
N TYR A 90 -9.54 -2.71 -13.30
CA TYR A 90 -10.67 -3.63 -13.36
C TYR A 90 -12.01 -2.96 -12.95
N ARG A 91 -12.08 -2.32 -11.77
CA ARG A 91 -13.36 -1.81 -11.22
C ARG A 91 -13.97 -0.68 -12.04
N TRP A 92 -13.13 0.15 -12.65
CA TRP A 92 -13.57 1.29 -13.45
C TRP A 92 -13.41 1.06 -14.96
N ASN A 93 -13.15 -0.19 -15.38
CA ASN A 93 -13.08 -0.62 -16.78
C ASN A 93 -12.11 0.25 -17.62
N HIS A 94 -10.94 0.53 -17.05
CA HIS A 94 -9.84 1.16 -17.76
C HIS A 94 -9.20 0.13 -18.72
N PRO A 95 -8.75 0.54 -19.92
CA PRO A 95 -8.11 -0.36 -20.86
C PRO A 95 -6.70 -0.75 -20.35
N PRO A 96 -6.12 -1.85 -20.86
CA PRO A 96 -4.84 -2.38 -20.35
C PRO A 96 -3.67 -1.39 -20.41
N GLU A 97 -3.68 -0.47 -21.37
CA GLU A 97 -2.67 0.56 -21.56
C GLU A 97 -2.83 1.79 -20.65
N GLU A 98 -3.97 1.93 -19.96
CA GLU A 98 -4.18 3.06 -19.06
C GLU A 98 -3.54 2.77 -17.71
N THR A 99 -2.58 3.62 -17.33
CA THR A 99 -1.87 3.55 -16.06
C THR A 99 -2.30 4.68 -15.14
N HIS A 100 -2.58 4.36 -13.88
CA HIS A 100 -2.84 5.39 -12.86
C HIS A 100 -1.57 6.26 -12.66
N GLY A 101 -1.70 7.59 -12.67
CA GLY A 101 -0.54 8.49 -12.64
C GLY A 101 0.45 8.26 -11.48
N SER A 102 -0.07 7.93 -10.29
CA SER A 102 0.78 7.58 -9.15
C SER A 102 1.49 6.24 -9.32
N TRP A 103 0.89 5.27 -10.02
CA TRP A 103 1.56 4.02 -10.37
C TRP A 103 2.66 4.26 -11.40
N ALA A 104 2.39 5.10 -12.42
CA ALA A 104 3.42 5.49 -13.39
C ALA A 104 4.66 6.13 -12.75
N THR A 105 4.48 6.86 -11.63
CA THR A 105 5.60 7.44 -10.85
C THR A 105 6.43 6.35 -10.15
N VAL A 106 5.80 5.26 -9.71
CA VAL A 106 6.49 4.11 -9.14
C VAL A 106 7.20 3.31 -10.24
N GLU A 107 6.53 3.09 -11.38
CA GLU A 107 7.10 2.38 -12.54
C GLU A 107 8.28 3.12 -13.18
N SER A 108 8.37 4.44 -13.03
CA SER A 108 9.50 5.22 -13.54
C SER A 108 10.78 5.07 -12.71
N LEU A 109 10.71 4.41 -11.54
CA LEU A 109 11.90 4.17 -10.72
C LEU A 109 12.81 3.12 -11.37
N ASP A 110 14.11 3.36 -11.34
CA ASP A 110 15.11 2.42 -11.82
C ASP A 110 15.33 1.30 -10.80
N ARG A 111 14.88 0.08 -11.13
CA ARG A 111 15.00 -1.10 -10.27
C ARG A 111 16.46 -1.53 -10.04
N ASP A 112 17.34 -1.31 -11.01
CA ASP A 112 18.75 -1.67 -10.86
C ASP A 112 19.40 -0.72 -9.83
N GLU A 113 19.09 0.57 -9.89
CA GLU A 113 19.55 1.55 -8.88
C GLU A 113 18.98 1.22 -7.49
N ILE A 114 17.68 0.91 -7.39
CA ILE A 114 17.03 0.52 -6.13
C ILE A 114 17.69 -0.72 -5.51
N SER A 115 18.01 -1.73 -6.32
CA SER A 115 18.67 -2.96 -5.87
C SER A 115 20.09 -2.73 -5.33
N ALA A 116 20.72 -1.63 -5.75
CA ALA A 116 22.07 -1.24 -5.35
C ALA A 116 22.11 -0.29 -4.13
N LEU A 117 20.95 0.17 -3.63
CA LEU A 117 20.89 1.04 -2.45
C LEU A 117 21.37 0.31 -1.19
N ASP A 118 21.88 1.09 -0.22
CA ASP A 118 22.29 0.59 1.08
C ASP A 118 21.10 0.59 2.04
N TRP A 119 20.43 -0.57 2.15
CA TRP A 119 19.25 -0.74 3.00
C TRP A 119 19.67 -1.05 4.45
N PRO A 120 19.19 -0.30 5.45
CA PRO A 120 19.79 -0.28 6.79
C PRO A 120 19.34 -1.42 7.72
N GLY A 121 18.40 -2.26 7.31
CA GLY A 121 17.70 -3.21 8.18
C GLY A 121 17.58 -4.61 7.61
N GLU A 122 16.64 -5.35 8.16
CA GLU A 122 16.29 -6.74 7.82
C GLU A 122 14.81 -6.79 7.43
N PRO A 123 14.37 -7.80 6.65
CA PRO A 123 12.96 -7.93 6.29
C PRO A 123 12.11 -8.23 7.54
N SER A 124 10.89 -7.71 7.56
CA SER A 124 9.96 -7.94 8.68
C SER A 124 8.51 -7.93 8.21
N ASP A 125 7.61 -8.43 9.06
CA ASP A 125 6.18 -8.25 8.84
C ASP A 125 5.81 -6.75 8.72
N PRO A 126 4.81 -6.40 7.89
CA PRO A 126 4.31 -5.04 7.79
C PRO A 126 3.83 -4.43 9.11
N PRO A 127 3.92 -3.11 9.28
CA PRO A 127 3.47 -2.44 10.49
C PRO A 127 1.94 -2.41 10.57
N GLN A 128 1.42 -2.52 11.80
CA GLN A 128 -0.01 -2.39 12.08
C GLN A 128 -0.39 -0.91 12.24
N VAL A 129 -0.77 -0.25 11.14
CA VAL A 129 -1.26 1.15 11.16
C VAL A 129 -2.79 1.16 11.33
N THR A 130 -3.25 0.56 12.42
CA THR A 130 -4.66 0.18 12.66
C THR A 130 -5.28 0.84 13.89
N GLY A 131 -4.64 1.87 14.44
CA GLY A 131 -5.16 2.66 15.55
C GLY A 131 -5.19 1.84 16.85
N GLN A 132 -6.37 1.51 17.36
CA GLN A 132 -6.53 0.68 18.55
C GLN A 132 -6.63 -0.83 18.24
N TRP A 133 -6.79 -1.18 16.96
CA TRP A 133 -7.09 -2.55 16.51
C TRP A 133 -5.81 -3.32 16.25
N HIS A 134 -5.28 -3.98 17.28
CA HIS A 134 -4.05 -4.76 17.20
C HIS A 134 -4.32 -6.25 17.39
N ALA A 135 -3.46 -7.08 16.81
CA ALA A 135 -3.43 -8.52 16.99
C ALA A 135 -1.98 -9.02 16.89
N ASP A 136 -1.74 -10.29 17.21
CA ASP A 136 -0.42 -10.90 17.03
C ASP A 136 -0.03 -10.98 15.54
N ASP A 137 -1.03 -11.22 14.68
CA ASP A 137 -0.89 -11.26 13.23
C ASP A 137 -1.38 -9.95 12.58
N TYR A 138 -0.61 -9.41 11.62
CA TYR A 138 -0.97 -8.12 10.99
C TYR A 138 -2.24 -8.22 10.15
N VAL A 139 -2.54 -9.35 9.52
CA VAL A 139 -3.77 -9.52 8.74
C VAL A 139 -4.97 -9.51 9.69
N GLU A 140 -4.89 -10.17 10.83
CA GLU A 140 -5.94 -10.12 11.85
C GLU A 140 -6.19 -8.70 12.37
N ALA A 141 -5.13 -7.93 12.62
CA ALA A 141 -5.22 -6.54 13.05
C ALA A 141 -5.93 -5.66 11.99
N TYR A 142 -5.58 -5.83 10.71
CA TYR A 142 -6.22 -5.12 9.62
C TYR A 142 -7.66 -5.55 9.38
N ARG A 143 -8.00 -6.84 9.49
CA ARG A 143 -9.38 -7.32 9.40
C ARG A 143 -10.25 -6.74 10.53
N LEU A 144 -9.74 -6.70 11.76
CA LEU A 144 -10.38 -6.03 12.89
C LEU A 144 -10.59 -4.54 12.60
N TYR A 145 -9.55 -3.83 12.15
CA TYR A 145 -9.64 -2.41 11.82
C TYR A 145 -10.68 -2.14 10.73
N TYR A 146 -10.65 -2.93 9.66
CA TYR A 146 -11.52 -2.78 8.50
C TYR A 146 -12.99 -3.00 8.86
N ALA A 147 -13.27 -4.11 9.55
CA ALA A 147 -14.62 -4.51 9.94
C ALA A 147 -15.27 -3.52 10.92
N ASN A 148 -14.51 -2.64 11.59
CA ASN A 148 -15.03 -1.77 12.65
C ASN A 148 -14.92 -0.27 12.33
N GLU A 149 -13.78 0.21 11.82
CA GLU A 149 -13.55 1.65 11.59
C GLU A 149 -13.92 2.11 10.17
N LYS A 150 -13.99 1.18 9.21
CA LYS A 150 -14.15 1.51 7.79
C LYS A 150 -15.56 1.30 7.25
N ARG A 151 -16.49 0.87 8.11
CA ARG A 151 -17.89 0.55 7.76
C ARG A 151 -18.59 1.64 6.95
N HIS A 152 -18.35 2.91 7.29
CA HIS A 152 -18.95 4.07 6.64
C HIS A 152 -18.44 4.31 5.19
N LEU A 153 -17.46 3.54 4.74
CA LEU A 153 -16.87 3.59 3.40
C LEU A 153 -17.19 2.33 2.57
N PHE A 154 -18.01 1.43 3.08
CA PHE A 154 -18.24 0.12 2.46
C PHE A 154 -19.03 0.24 1.15
N GLU A 155 -18.28 0.14 0.07
CA GLU A 155 -18.77 0.11 -1.30
C GLU A 155 -17.74 -0.66 -2.15
N TRP A 156 -18.24 -1.54 -3.02
CA TRP A 156 -17.43 -2.41 -3.88
C TRP A 156 -18.03 -2.41 -5.29
N SER A 157 -17.39 -1.69 -6.21
CA SER A 157 -17.72 -1.64 -7.63
C SER A 157 -17.12 -2.83 -8.40
N GLY A 158 -17.49 -2.99 -9.67
CA GLY A 158 -16.89 -3.99 -10.57
C GLY A 158 -17.20 -5.44 -10.18
N ASP A 159 -18.45 -5.74 -9.80
CA ASP A 159 -18.89 -7.08 -9.38
C ASP A 159 -18.13 -7.67 -8.17
N ARG A 160 -17.38 -6.83 -7.44
CA ARG A 160 -16.73 -7.21 -6.18
C ARG A 160 -17.76 -7.27 -5.06
N THR A 161 -17.47 -8.11 -4.08
CA THR A 161 -18.32 -8.32 -2.91
C THR A 161 -17.53 -8.12 -1.63
N ALA A 162 -18.24 -7.80 -0.55
CA ALA A 162 -17.64 -7.65 0.76
C ALA A 162 -16.89 -8.94 1.16
N PRO A 163 -15.77 -8.82 1.91
CA PRO A 163 -15.04 -9.99 2.38
C PRO A 163 -15.91 -10.91 3.25
N PRO A 164 -15.82 -12.24 3.10
CA PRO A 164 -16.71 -13.17 3.82
C PRO A 164 -16.48 -13.19 5.33
N TRP A 165 -15.29 -12.79 5.79
CA TRP A 165 -14.92 -12.72 7.20
C TRP A 165 -15.44 -11.46 7.90
N LEU A 166 -16.06 -10.52 7.18
CA LEU A 166 -16.33 -9.19 7.72
C LEU A 166 -17.20 -9.22 8.98
N ASP A 167 -18.24 -10.07 9.01
CA ASP A 167 -19.11 -10.20 10.18
C ASP A 167 -18.43 -10.87 11.37
N ASP A 168 -17.52 -11.82 11.15
CA ASP A 168 -16.78 -12.52 12.22
C ASP A 168 -15.86 -11.57 13.01
N TYR A 169 -15.38 -10.51 12.34
CA TYR A 169 -14.50 -9.50 12.94
C TYR A 169 -15.27 -8.30 13.54
N ARG A 170 -16.60 -8.29 13.46
CA ARG A 170 -17.41 -7.20 14.03
C ARG A 170 -17.35 -7.24 15.54
N ARG A 171 -17.05 -6.07 16.11
CA ARG A 171 -17.29 -5.80 17.52
C ARG A 171 -18.49 -4.89 17.64
N ASP A 172 -19.28 -5.12 18.69
CA ASP A 172 -20.26 -4.16 19.13
C ASP A 172 -19.51 -2.90 19.54
N SER A 173 -19.96 -1.75 19.04
CA SER A 173 -19.48 -0.48 19.56
C SER A 173 -19.82 -0.42 21.05
N PRO A 174 -18.89 0.02 21.92
CA PRO A 174 -19.20 0.21 23.34
C PRO A 174 -20.37 1.18 23.56
#